data_AF-A0A1A8JNN3-F1
#
_entry.id   AF-A0A1A8JNN3-F1
#
_cell.length_a   1.000
_cell.length_b   1.000
_cell.length_c   1.000
_cell.angle_alpha   90.00
_cell.angle_beta   90.00
_cell.angle_gamma   90.00
#
_symmetry.space_group_name_H-M   'P 1'
#
loop_
_entity.id
_entity.type
_entity.pdbx_description
1 polymer ?
#
loop_
_entity_poly.entity_id
_entity_poly.type
_entity_poly.pdbx_seq_one_letter_code
_entity_poly.pdbx_strand_id
1 'polypeptide(L)'
;TRRFMSIRKITNVSFNAWQKDSSGNMKRTLNYTIAINNPLIGKFSAVTETQTLYKESRDGRYYLLDSEVFTHDVPYHDYFYTITRYYIESLSKRKCRLRVYTDVKYRKPTWGLVKS
;
A
#
# COMPACT_ATOMS: atom_id res chain seq x y z
N THR A 1 -0.11 8.43 -13.53
CA THR A 1 -0.84 8.11 -12.29
C THR A 1 -2.35 8.00 -12.48
N ARG A 2 -3.05 9.03 -13.01
CA ARG A 2 -4.52 9.02 -13.20
C ARG A 2 -5.06 7.85 -14.03
N ARG A 3 -4.38 7.46 -15.12
CA ARG A 3 -4.77 6.30 -15.96
C ARG A 3 -4.77 4.97 -15.19
N PHE A 4 -3.74 4.71 -14.39
CA PHE A 4 -3.66 3.49 -13.59
C PHE A 4 -4.78 3.42 -12.56
N MET A 5 -5.03 4.54 -11.85
CA MET A 5 -6.13 4.65 -10.89
C MET A 5 -7.48 4.42 -11.56
N SER A 6 -7.72 5.01 -12.73
CA SER A 6 -8.96 4.83 -13.49
C SER A 6 -9.20 3.36 -13.89
N ILE A 7 -8.18 2.68 -14.44
CA ILE A 7 -8.25 1.26 -14.80
C ILE A 7 -8.57 0.39 -13.57
N ARG A 8 -7.98 0.72 -12.41
CA ARG A 8 -8.20 0.03 -11.14
C ARG A 8 -9.46 0.48 -10.40
N LYS A 9 -10.25 1.40 -10.98
CA LYS A 9 -11.45 1.99 -10.38
C LYS A 9 -11.18 2.57 -8.98
N ILE A 10 -10.05 3.26 -8.83
CA ILE A 10 -9.66 4.00 -7.64
C ILE A 10 -10.11 5.44 -7.80
N THR A 11 -10.89 5.96 -6.85
CA THR A 11 -11.47 7.31 -6.84
C THR A 11 -11.17 8.05 -5.54
N ASN A 12 -11.50 9.34 -5.48
CA ASN A 12 -11.39 10.18 -4.27
C ASN A 12 -10.00 10.17 -3.61
N VAL A 13 -8.95 10.09 -4.42
CA VAL A 13 -7.57 10.01 -3.93
C VAL A 13 -7.15 11.34 -3.30
N SER A 14 -6.77 11.30 -2.03
CA SER A 14 -6.12 12.38 -1.31
C SER A 14 -4.87 11.85 -0.63
N PHE A 15 -3.85 12.70 -0.46
CA PHE A 15 -2.62 12.33 0.22
C PHE A 15 -1.93 13.55 0.80
N ASN A 16 -1.20 13.36 1.91
CA ASN A 16 -0.31 14.39 2.42
C ASN A 16 1.06 14.34 1.72
N ALA A 17 1.80 15.45 1.83
CA ALA A 17 3.19 15.48 1.41
C ALA A 17 4.04 14.52 2.25
N TRP A 18 5.18 14.11 1.71
CA TRP A 18 6.18 13.36 2.47
C TRP A 18 6.68 14.16 3.67
N GLN A 19 6.64 13.57 4.85
CA GLN A 19 7.11 14.16 6.10
C GLN A 19 8.15 13.26 6.74
N LYS A 20 9.21 13.85 7.28
CA LYS A 20 10.24 13.08 7.99
C LYS A 20 9.74 12.71 9.38
N ASP A 21 9.84 11.44 9.77
CA ASP A 21 9.53 10.96 11.11
C ASP A 21 10.75 10.99 12.03
N SER A 22 10.54 10.70 13.33
CA SER A 22 11.59 10.67 14.34
C SER A 22 12.69 9.63 14.08
N SER A 23 12.41 8.60 13.28
CA SER A 23 13.38 7.57 12.91
C SER A 23 14.26 7.99 11.72
N GLY A 24 13.93 9.13 11.08
CA GLY A 24 14.58 9.67 9.89
C GLY A 24 13.97 9.20 8.58
N ASN A 25 12.94 8.36 8.62
CA ASN A 25 12.23 7.89 7.42
C ASN A 25 11.31 8.99 6.91
N MET A 26 11.00 8.95 5.61
CA MET A 26 9.94 9.79 5.07
C MET A 26 8.63 8.99 5.10
N LYS A 27 7.55 9.58 5.60
CA LYS A 27 6.22 8.99 5.67
C LYS A 27 5.18 9.85 4.98
N ARG A 28 4.17 9.20 4.42
CA ARG A 28 2.94 9.85 3.95
C ARG A 28 1.76 8.90 4.10
N THR A 29 0.57 9.45 4.11
CA THR A 29 -0.70 8.74 4.17
C THR A 29 -1.55 9.15 2.98
N LEU A 30 -2.13 8.15 2.33
CA LEU A 30 -3.06 8.29 1.23
C LEU A 30 -4.42 7.76 1.70
N ASN A 31 -5.49 8.43 1.29
CA ASN A 31 -6.85 7.94 1.43
C ASN A 31 -7.52 7.91 0.06
N TYR A 32 -8.19 6.82 -0.25
CA TYR A 32 -8.89 6.65 -1.53
C TYR A 32 -10.03 5.64 -1.41
N THR A 33 -10.87 5.59 -2.43
CA THR A 33 -11.97 4.61 -2.54
C THR A 33 -11.65 3.62 -3.65
N ILE A 34 -11.82 2.32 -3.40
CA ILE A 34 -11.70 1.27 -4.41
C ILE A 34 -13.08 0.68 -4.72
N ALA A 35 -13.33 0.35 -6.00
CA ALA A 35 -14.47 -0.48 -6.35
C ALA A 35 -14.15 -1.96 -6.12
N ILE A 36 -15.07 -2.68 -5.48
CA ILE A 36 -14.96 -4.10 -5.19
C ILE A 36 -15.89 -4.85 -6.13
N ASN A 37 -15.33 -5.81 -6.86
CA ASN A 37 -16.10 -6.69 -7.74
C ASN A 37 -16.28 -8.06 -7.08
N ASN A 38 -16.93 -8.07 -5.92
CA ASN A 38 -17.31 -9.29 -5.22
C ASN A 38 -18.76 -9.17 -4.76
N PRO A 39 -19.66 -10.06 -5.21
CA PRO A 39 -21.10 -9.97 -4.93
C PRO A 39 -21.46 -10.08 -3.44
N LEU A 40 -20.54 -10.55 -2.59
CA LEU A 40 -20.77 -10.79 -1.15
C LEU A 40 -20.29 -9.64 -0.24
N ILE A 41 -19.53 -8.68 -0.76
CA ILE A 41 -18.69 -7.77 0.07
C ILE A 41 -19.11 -6.30 -0.03
N GLY A 42 -20.04 -5.97 -0.94
CA GLY A 42 -20.40 -4.59 -1.25
C GLY A 42 -19.62 -4.04 -2.45
N LYS A 43 -19.99 -2.84 -2.91
CA LYS A 43 -19.51 -2.30 -4.20
C LYS A 43 -18.23 -1.46 -4.08
N PHE A 44 -17.96 -0.89 -2.92
CA PHE A 44 -16.84 0.02 -2.70
C PHE A 44 -16.28 -0.12 -1.30
N SER A 45 -15.00 0.22 -1.12
CA SER A 45 -14.41 0.41 0.20
C SER A 45 -13.51 1.63 0.23
N ALA A 46 -13.57 2.37 1.32
CA ALA A 46 -12.53 3.31 1.72
C ALA A 46 -11.24 2.55 2.05
N VAL A 47 -10.11 3.17 1.72
CA VAL A 47 -8.77 2.63 1.94
C VAL A 47 -7.89 3.71 2.55
N THR A 48 -7.16 3.34 3.59
CA THR A 48 -6.06 4.13 4.14
C THR A 48 -4.75 3.41 3.85
N GLU A 49 -3.84 4.08 3.16
CA GLU A 49 -2.52 3.57 2.84
C GLU A 49 -1.45 4.45 3.47
N THR A 50 -0.63 3.86 4.35
CA THR A 50 0.53 4.53 4.92
C THR A 50 1.78 4.05 4.20
N GLN A 51 2.51 4.99 3.60
CA GLN A 51 3.77 4.70 2.93
C GLN A 51 4.95 5.20 3.74
N THR A 52 5.95 4.34 3.92
CA THR A 52 7.22 4.66 4.56
C THR A 52 8.35 4.47 3.55
N LEU A 53 8.99 5.56 3.14
CA LEU A 53 10.24 5.55 2.41
C LEU A 53 11.38 5.55 3.42
N TYR A 54 12.15 4.46 3.41
CA TYR A 54 13.21 4.22 4.37
C TYR A 54 14.37 5.19 4.17
N LYS A 55 14.93 5.70 5.28
CA LYS A 55 16.07 6.63 5.28
C LYS A 55 17.32 6.07 4.63
N GLU A 56 17.43 4.75 4.58
CA GLU A 56 18.51 4.04 3.90
C GLU A 56 18.43 4.25 2.38
N SER A 57 17.28 4.63 1.82
CA SER A 57 17.14 4.94 0.39
C SER A 57 18.12 6.03 -0.05
N ARG A 58 18.73 5.85 -1.21
CA ARG A 58 19.69 6.78 -1.78
C ARG A 58 19.23 7.24 -3.15
N ASP A 59 19.08 8.55 -3.28
CA ASP A 59 18.61 9.17 -4.52
C ASP A 59 19.47 8.74 -5.73
N GLY A 60 18.80 8.38 -6.82
CA GLY A 60 19.44 7.86 -8.04
C GLY A 60 20.07 6.46 -7.94
N ARG A 61 20.11 5.84 -6.76
CA ARG A 61 20.69 4.49 -6.56
C ARG A 61 19.65 3.45 -6.21
N TYR A 62 18.96 3.60 -5.07
CA TYR A 62 17.91 2.67 -4.69
C TYR A 62 16.89 3.31 -3.74
N TYR A 63 15.66 2.81 -3.80
CA TYR A 63 14.57 3.22 -2.94
C TYR A 63 13.91 1.98 -2.34
N LEU A 64 13.76 1.99 -1.01
CA LEU A 64 13.02 0.99 -0.26
C LEU A 64 11.79 1.66 0.33
N LEU A 65 10.61 1.19 -0.06
CA LEU A 65 9.33 1.75 0.35
C LEU A 65 8.38 0.66 0.80
N ASP A 66 7.85 0.79 2.01
CA ASP A 66 6.74 -0.05 2.48
C ASP A 66 5.43 0.71 2.36
N SER A 67 4.38 0.01 1.96
CA SER A 67 3.01 0.48 1.86
C SER A 67 2.13 -0.44 2.69
N GLU A 68 1.59 0.08 3.78
CA GLU A 68 0.63 -0.60 4.65
C GLU A 68 -0.78 -0.15 4.30
N VAL A 69 -1.64 -1.08 3.90
CA VAL A 69 -2.95 -0.80 3.31
C VAL A 69 -4.05 -1.41 4.18
N PHE A 70 -4.95 -0.55 4.66
CA PHE A 70 -6.16 -0.87 5.42
C PHE A 70 -7.39 -0.62 4.55
N THR A 71 -8.24 -1.62 4.39
CA THR A 71 -9.49 -1.55 3.64
C THR A 71 -10.62 -1.59 4.64
N HIS A 72 -11.52 -0.59 4.68
CA HIS A 72 -12.40 -0.38 5.84
C HIS A 72 -13.81 -1.00 5.73
N ASP A 73 -14.30 -1.26 4.52
CA ASP A 73 -15.71 -1.62 4.29
C ASP A 73 -15.86 -3.08 3.79
N VAL A 74 -14.89 -3.94 4.11
CA VAL A 74 -14.89 -5.37 3.72
C VAL A 74 -15.06 -6.28 4.94
N PRO A 75 -15.64 -7.48 4.79
CA PRO A 75 -15.68 -8.46 5.87
C PRO A 75 -14.30 -8.69 6.47
N TYR A 76 -14.24 -8.76 7.80
CA TYR A 76 -13.00 -8.96 8.57
C TYR A 76 -11.93 -7.88 8.36
N HIS A 77 -12.30 -6.67 7.94
CA HIS A 77 -11.37 -5.55 7.73
C HIS A 77 -10.46 -5.24 8.94
N ASP A 78 -10.92 -5.54 10.14
CA ASP A 78 -10.19 -5.35 11.40
C ASP A 78 -9.26 -6.53 11.76
N TYR A 79 -9.35 -7.64 11.02
CA TYR A 79 -8.52 -8.83 11.23
C TYR A 79 -7.23 -8.79 10.44
N PHE A 80 -7.22 -8.17 9.26
CA PHE A 80 -6.07 -8.19 8.38
C PHE A 80 -5.78 -6.84 7.72
N TYR A 81 -4.54 -6.69 7.26
CA TYR A 81 -4.11 -5.61 6.39
C TYR A 81 -3.06 -6.14 5.43
N THR A 82 -2.86 -5.43 4.33
CA THR A 82 -1.84 -5.80 3.35
C THR A 82 -0.61 -4.94 3.55
N ILE A 83 0.58 -5.54 3.51
CA ILE A 83 1.83 -4.79 3.40
C ILE A 83 2.47 -5.11 2.06
N THR A 84 2.86 -4.06 1.33
CA THR A 84 3.60 -4.18 0.08
C THR A 84 4.92 -3.45 0.17
N ARG A 85 6.02 -4.18 -0.04
CA ARG A 85 7.38 -3.65 -0.10
C ARG A 85 7.80 -3.47 -1.54
N TYR A 86 8.13 -2.23 -1.89
CA TYR A 86 8.71 -1.85 -3.16
C TYR A 86 10.22 -1.66 -2.99
N TYR A 87 10.98 -2.37 -3.82
CA TYR A 87 12.42 -2.21 -3.93
C TYR A 87 12.77 -1.77 -5.34
N ILE A 88 13.20 -0.52 -5.49
CA ILE A 88 13.57 0.08 -6.76
C ILE A 88 15.08 0.28 -6.78
N GLU A 89 15.76 -0.37 -7.71
CA GLU A 89 17.23 -0.38 -7.79
C GLU A 89 17.67 0.11 -9.18
N SER A 90 18.54 1.11 -9.22
CA SER A 90 19.11 1.63 -10.46
C SER A 90 20.09 0.62 -11.05
N LEU A 91 19.91 0.27 -12.33
CA LEU A 91 20.82 -0.61 -13.08
C LEU A 91 21.71 0.19 -14.05
N SER A 92 21.22 1.32 -14.55
CA SER A 92 21.95 2.29 -15.38
C SER A 92 21.18 3.62 -15.40
N LYS A 93 21.73 4.65 -16.07
CA LYS A 93 21.13 5.99 -16.15
C LYS A 93 19.65 6.03 -16.56
N ARG A 94 19.17 5.05 -17.36
CA ARG A 94 17.77 4.98 -17.83
C ARG A 94 17.11 3.61 -17.61
N LYS A 95 17.65 2.79 -16.70
CA LYS A 95 17.14 1.45 -16.42
C LYS A 95 17.16 1.18 -14.92
N CYS A 96 16.06 0.67 -14.38
CA CYS A 96 15.98 0.20 -13.01
C CYS A 96 15.38 -1.21 -12.96
N ARG A 97 15.52 -1.86 -11.81
CA ARG A 97 14.82 -3.08 -11.43
C ARG A 97 13.82 -2.73 -10.35
N LEU A 98 12.56 -3.09 -10.55
CA LEU A 98 11.51 -3.03 -9.55
C LEU A 98 11.24 -4.43 -9.03
N ARG A 99 11.29 -4.62 -7.71
CA ARG A 99 10.82 -5.84 -7.03
C ARG A 99 9.68 -5.44 -6.09
N VAL A 100 8.59 -6.20 -6.13
CA VAL A 100 7.40 -5.94 -5.32
C VAL A 100 7.10 -7.21 -4.54
N TYR A 101 7.08 -7.10 -3.21
CA TYR A 101 6.74 -8.19 -2.30
C TYR A 101 5.48 -7.80 -1.55
N THR A 102 4.49 -8.67 -1.51
CA THR A 102 3.22 -8.41 -0.81
C THR A 102 2.95 -9.52 0.18
N ASP A 103 2.48 -9.14 1.36
CA ASP A 103 2.10 -10.06 2.43
C ASP A 103 0.81 -9.59 3.09
N VAL A 104 0.03 -10.55 3.60
CA VAL A 104 -1.20 -10.29 4.36
C VAL A 104 -0.89 -10.49 5.84
N LYS A 105 -1.00 -9.41 6.62
CA LYS A 105 -0.74 -9.42 8.06
C LYS A 105 -2.04 -9.51 8.81
N TYR A 106 -2.11 -10.42 9.78
CA TYR A 106 -3.28 -10.62 10.64
C TYR A 106 -3.03 -10.00 12.02
N ARG A 107 -3.94 -9.15 12.49
CA ARG A 107 -3.87 -8.47 13.79
C ARG A 107 -4.56 -9.24 14.90
N LYS A 108 -5.54 -10.08 14.57
CA LYS A 108 -6.30 -10.90 15.49
C LYS A 108 -6.05 -12.38 15.19
N PRO A 109 -6.06 -13.28 16.20
CA PRO A 109 -6.04 -14.71 15.96
C PRO A 109 -7.20 -15.08 15.03
N THR A 110 -6.90 -15.65 13.87
CA THR A 110 -7.91 -16.17 12.96
C THR A 110 -8.15 -17.64 13.31
N TRP A 111 -9.34 -17.96 13.79
CA TRP A 111 -9.75 -19.35 13.98
C TRP A 111 -9.80 -20.05 12.61
N GLY A 112 -9.41 -21.33 12.57
CA GLY A 112 -9.00 -22.07 11.36
C GLY A 112 -10.00 -22.22 10.19
N LEU A 113 -11.17 -21.58 10.24
CA LEU A 113 -12.13 -21.50 9.14
C LEU A 113 -12.06 -20.18 8.36
N VAL A 114 -11.35 -19.16 8.87
CA VAL A 114 -11.25 -17.81 8.27
C VAL A 114 -9.98 -17.64 7.43
N LYS A 115 -9.04 -18.59 7.52
CA LYS A 115 -7.75 -18.54 6.83
C LYS A 115 -7.63 -19.77 5.92
N SER A 116 -7.78 -19.56 4.61
CA SER A 116 -7.62 -20.57 3.56
C SER A 116 -6.77 -20.02 2.42
#